data_AF-A0A815SPR2-F1
#
_entry.id   AF-A0A815SPR2-F1
#
_cell.length_a   1.000
_cell.length_b   1.000
_cell.length_c   1.000
_cell.angle_alpha   90.00
_cell.angle_beta   90.00
_cell.angle_gamma   90.00
#
_symmetry.space_group_name_H-M   'P 1'
#
loop_
_entity.id
_entity.type
_entity.pdbx_description
1 polymer ?
#
loop_
_entity_poly.entity_id
_entity_poly.type
_entity_poly.pdbx_seq_one_letter_code
_entity_poly.pdbx_strand_id
1 'polypeptide(L)'
;MPKHFHNNNVLLTSAIDMLMKFDDVQSAEKLFRMIEKKNIVTFGAMMNGYNINNEPLKCLQLLEDIKQHGFILNECVSIILINACARLGMISKCQLIIDQVPSYLYNNQQIRNSLIHMWGKAGSVENAQKIFQSIDNPDVVTYNAMINAYGLNHMGLEAVDLYRKMPHHLRDEVTYVCVLNGCSHSGLLNEAHSIFNEIPQKNKQVIATMVDCLSRLYIFDEAQKLIDDYEKSNPPSPVMYTAILSGARNSHQHILSKKIYDRMKILFPDEKETLKSGSILLCNTYSSVGDYQEAVNIRSKRIRELGIKVKPGVSWTEFNGEILEFKVNDRSHPQSKEIHAKAKYISGVLIKYGYNYDSSWITRPLREDETIESVLCTHSEQLAIAYHFVQQENPKFIQITKNLRVCGNC
;
A
#
# COMPACT_ATOMS: atom_id res chain seq x y z
N MET A 1 -16.82 16.60 31.44
CA MET A 1 -16.47 17.83 30.70
C MET A 1 -17.57 18.87 30.89
N PRO A 2 -17.27 20.17 31.02
CA PRO A 2 -18.28 21.21 31.29
C PRO A 2 -19.19 21.45 30.07
N LYS A 3 -20.48 21.73 30.32
CA LYS A 3 -21.58 21.86 29.34
C LYS A 3 -21.37 22.91 28.22
N HIS A 4 -20.33 23.74 28.27
CA HIS A 4 -20.03 24.75 27.24
C HIS A 4 -19.24 24.21 26.03
N PHE A 5 -18.72 22.98 26.07
CA PHE A 5 -18.02 22.39 24.92
C PHE A 5 -18.95 21.79 23.85
N HIS A 6 -20.23 21.57 24.17
CA HIS A 6 -21.17 20.88 23.26
C HIS A 6 -21.57 21.67 22.01
N ASN A 7 -21.29 22.98 21.95
CA ASN A 7 -21.75 23.83 20.85
C ASN A 7 -20.67 24.31 19.88
N ASN A 8 -19.41 23.90 20.05
CA ASN A 8 -18.36 24.33 19.13
C ASN A 8 -17.91 23.18 18.22
N ASN A 9 -18.63 23.03 17.11
CA ASN A 9 -18.33 22.06 16.06
C ASN A 9 -16.86 22.14 15.59
N VAL A 10 -16.25 23.32 15.59
CA VAL A 10 -14.84 23.48 15.19
C VAL A 10 -13.91 22.81 16.20
N LEU A 11 -14.12 23.04 17.50
CA LEU A 11 -13.32 22.39 18.55
C LEU A 11 -13.47 20.86 18.52
N LEU A 12 -14.70 20.37 18.35
CA LEU A 12 -14.96 18.93 18.25
C LEU A 12 -14.33 18.32 16.99
N THR A 13 -14.37 19.02 15.86
CA THR A 13 -13.70 18.58 14.62
C THR A 13 -12.19 18.50 14.80
N SER A 14 -11.56 19.52 15.40
CA SER A 14 -10.12 19.51 15.69
C SER A 14 -9.72 18.41 16.67
N ALA A 15 -10.57 18.11 17.66
CA ALA A 15 -10.35 16.99 18.56
C ALA A 15 -10.46 15.63 17.86
N ILE A 16 -11.40 15.46 16.92
CA ILE A 16 -11.47 14.26 16.07
C ILE A 16 -10.18 14.11 15.24
N ASP A 17 -9.75 15.17 14.55
CA ASP A 17 -8.53 15.13 13.74
C ASP A 17 -7.29 14.77 14.59
N MET A 18 -7.19 15.34 15.80
CA MET A 18 -6.13 14.98 16.75
C MET A 18 -6.20 13.50 17.15
N LEU A 19 -7.36 13.01 17.59
CA LEU A 19 -7.53 11.62 18.03
C LEU A 19 -7.20 10.63 16.91
N MET A 20 -7.64 10.92 15.68
CA MET A 20 -7.35 10.09 14.53
C MET A 20 -5.85 10.08 14.20
N LYS A 21 -5.12 11.18 14.38
CA LYS A 21 -3.66 11.23 14.20
C LYS A 21 -2.89 10.39 15.24
N PHE A 22 -3.51 10.11 16.39
CA PHE A 22 -2.95 9.25 17.44
C PHE A 22 -3.48 7.80 17.40
N ASP A 23 -4.13 7.38 16.31
CA ASP A 23 -4.77 6.05 16.14
C ASP A 23 -5.83 5.73 17.23
N ASP A 24 -6.37 6.75 17.92
CA ASP A 24 -7.51 6.59 18.83
C ASP A 24 -8.85 6.74 18.08
N VAL A 25 -9.06 5.81 17.15
CA VAL A 25 -10.24 5.76 16.29
C VAL A 25 -11.53 5.64 17.11
N GLN A 26 -11.52 4.88 18.20
CA GLN A 26 -12.71 4.62 19.01
C GLN A 26 -13.20 5.88 19.73
N SER A 27 -12.29 6.67 20.32
CA SER A 27 -12.66 7.93 20.96
C SER A 27 -13.13 8.95 19.92
N ALA A 28 -12.48 9.00 18.74
CA ALA A 28 -12.91 9.86 17.64
C ALA A 28 -14.33 9.51 17.16
N GLU A 29 -14.66 8.22 17.00
CA GLU A 29 -16.00 7.75 16.62
C GLU A 29 -17.06 8.15 17.65
N LYS A 30 -16.75 8.03 18.96
CA LYS A 30 -17.65 8.47 20.03
C LYS A 30 -17.88 9.97 19.95
N LEU A 31 -16.81 10.76 19.81
CA LEU A 31 -16.91 12.21 19.72
C LEU A 31 -17.70 12.66 18.49
N PHE A 32 -17.47 12.01 17.35
CA PHE A 32 -18.22 12.25 16.12
C PHE A 32 -19.71 12.01 16.30
N ARG A 33 -20.11 10.90 16.96
CA ARG A 33 -21.52 10.62 17.27
C ARG A 33 -22.16 11.70 18.15
N MET A 34 -21.40 12.25 19.10
CA MET A 34 -21.88 13.30 20.02
C MET A 34 -22.10 14.68 19.38
N ILE A 35 -21.58 14.92 18.17
CA ILE A 35 -21.82 16.20 17.47
C ILE A 35 -23.29 16.27 17.02
N GLU A 36 -24.05 17.21 17.57
CA GLU A 36 -25.47 17.41 17.26
C GLU A 36 -25.69 17.92 15.82
N LYS A 37 -24.92 18.93 15.39
CA LYS A 37 -25.02 19.53 14.06
C LYS A 37 -23.78 19.22 13.23
N LYS A 38 -23.72 18.03 12.63
CA LYS A 38 -22.63 17.67 11.71
C LYS A 38 -22.70 18.54 10.45
N ASN A 39 -21.54 18.78 9.85
CA ASN A 39 -21.40 19.45 8.55
C ASN A 39 -20.34 18.73 7.70
N ILE A 40 -20.20 19.13 6.44
CA ILE A 40 -19.25 18.48 5.51
C ILE A 40 -17.80 18.46 6.02
N VAL A 41 -17.40 19.45 6.82
CA VAL A 41 -16.05 19.52 7.41
C VAL A 41 -15.87 18.48 8.52
N THR A 42 -16.87 18.29 9.39
CA THR A 42 -16.83 17.22 10.42
C THR A 42 -16.72 15.83 9.79
N PHE A 43 -17.45 15.57 8.70
CA PHE A 43 -17.33 14.34 7.93
C PHE A 43 -15.94 14.22 7.31
N GLY A 44 -15.43 15.28 6.69
CA GLY A 44 -14.08 15.29 6.11
C GLY A 44 -12.98 14.94 7.12
N ALA A 45 -13.02 15.48 8.33
CA ALA A 45 -12.07 15.14 9.39
C ALA A 45 -12.14 13.65 9.77
N MET A 46 -13.35 13.12 9.95
CA MET A 46 -13.55 11.71 10.29
C MET A 46 -13.09 10.77 9.16
N MET A 47 -13.46 11.09 7.92
CA MET A 47 -13.12 10.31 6.73
C MET A 47 -11.61 10.31 6.45
N ASN A 48 -10.96 11.47 6.57
CA ASN A 48 -9.50 11.55 6.47
C ASN A 48 -8.83 10.73 7.57
N GLY A 49 -9.37 10.82 8.80
CA GLY A 49 -8.97 9.99 9.92
C GLY A 49 -9.02 8.48 9.64
N TYR A 50 -10.09 8.02 8.98
CA TYR A 50 -10.19 6.61 8.58
C TYR A 50 -9.14 6.22 7.54
N ASN A 51 -8.85 7.09 6.57
CA ASN A 51 -7.81 6.84 5.58
C ASN A 51 -6.40 6.73 6.21
N ILE A 52 -6.05 7.61 7.16
CA ILE A 52 -4.73 7.58 7.82
C ILE A 52 -4.56 6.33 8.70
N ASN A 53 -5.64 5.84 9.34
CA ASN A 53 -5.61 4.66 10.20
C ASN A 53 -5.78 3.32 9.46
N ASN A 54 -5.75 3.35 8.12
CA ASN A 54 -5.90 2.20 7.24
C ASN A 54 -7.28 1.53 7.31
N GLU A 55 -8.34 2.34 7.44
CA GLU A 55 -9.75 1.92 7.42
C GLU A 55 -10.54 2.57 6.25
N PRO A 56 -10.08 2.47 4.99
CA PRO A 56 -10.70 3.16 3.86
C PRO A 56 -12.15 2.73 3.58
N LEU A 57 -12.56 1.52 4.00
CA LEU A 57 -13.96 1.08 3.89
C LEU A 57 -14.90 1.93 4.75
N LYS A 58 -14.51 2.24 5.99
CA LYS A 58 -15.32 3.11 6.85
C LYS A 58 -15.38 4.54 6.31
N CYS A 59 -14.30 5.01 5.68
CA CYS A 59 -14.33 6.28 4.95
C CYS A 59 -15.40 6.28 3.86
N LEU A 60 -15.48 5.23 3.04
CA LEU A 60 -16.50 5.13 1.98
C LEU A 60 -17.92 4.93 2.53
N GLN A 61 -18.08 4.27 3.67
CA GLN A 61 -19.40 4.09 4.31
C GLN A 61 -20.01 5.42 4.76
N LEU A 62 -19.20 6.39 5.20
CA LEU A 62 -19.68 7.73 5.57
C LEU A 62 -20.26 8.53 4.39
N LEU A 63 -20.04 8.10 3.13
CA LEU A 63 -20.67 8.73 1.98
C LEU A 63 -22.20 8.60 2.02
N GLU A 64 -22.73 7.46 2.47
CA GLU A 64 -24.18 7.28 2.57
C GLU A 64 -24.78 8.18 3.66
N ASP A 65 -24.06 8.38 4.77
CA ASP A 65 -24.45 9.32 5.81
C ASP A 65 -24.46 10.78 5.29
N ILE A 66 -23.45 11.19 4.50
CA ILE A 66 -23.40 12.51 3.85
C ILE A 66 -24.64 12.73 2.99
N LYS A 67 -25.02 11.73 2.19
CA LYS A 67 -26.22 11.78 1.32
C LYS A 67 -27.50 11.87 2.13
N GLN A 68 -27.63 11.08 3.21
CA GLN A 68 -28.81 11.12 4.08
C GLN A 68 -28.99 12.49 4.74
N HIS A 69 -27.90 13.20 5.02
CA HIS A 69 -27.95 14.57 5.55
C HIS A 69 -28.13 15.64 4.46
N GLY A 70 -28.18 15.27 3.17
CA GLY A 70 -28.35 16.18 2.05
C GLY A 70 -27.14 17.09 1.77
N PHE A 71 -25.94 16.68 2.20
CA PHE A 71 -24.74 17.48 1.97
C PHE A 71 -24.17 17.27 0.56
N ILE A 72 -23.70 18.37 -0.04
CA ILE A 72 -22.97 18.36 -1.31
C ILE A 72 -21.48 18.16 -1.02
N LEU A 73 -20.81 17.33 -1.83
CA LEU A 73 -19.38 17.11 -1.72
C LEU A 73 -18.60 18.39 -2.03
N ASN A 74 -17.66 18.74 -1.17
CA ASN A 74 -16.67 19.77 -1.45
C ASN A 74 -15.37 19.14 -1.99
N GLU A 75 -14.41 19.97 -2.37
CA GLU A 75 -13.09 19.55 -2.86
C GLU A 75 -12.40 18.56 -1.91
N CYS A 76 -12.28 18.93 -0.62
CA CYS A 76 -11.59 18.11 0.37
C CYS A 76 -12.21 16.71 0.52
N VAL A 77 -13.54 16.62 0.68
CA VAL A 77 -14.23 15.34 0.85
C VAL A 77 -14.16 14.50 -0.43
N SER A 78 -14.25 15.13 -1.60
CA SER A 78 -14.10 14.46 -2.89
C SER A 78 -12.71 13.81 -3.00
N ILE A 79 -11.64 14.55 -2.67
CA ILE A 79 -10.27 14.03 -2.66
C ILE A 79 -10.11 12.87 -1.67
N ILE A 80 -10.66 12.99 -0.45
CA ILE A 80 -10.59 11.95 0.57
C ILE A 80 -11.26 10.65 0.09
N LEU A 81 -12.44 10.75 -0.54
CA LEU A 81 -13.17 9.63 -1.12
C LEU A 81 -12.42 8.98 -2.29
N ILE A 82 -11.91 9.79 -3.23
CA ILE A 82 -11.11 9.31 -4.36
C ILE A 82 -9.85 8.58 -3.86
N ASN A 83 -9.19 9.10 -2.83
CA ASN A 83 -8.03 8.44 -2.21
C ASN A 83 -8.41 7.13 -1.49
N ALA A 84 -9.59 7.05 -0.88
CA ALA A 84 -10.09 5.79 -0.31
C ALA A 84 -10.32 4.73 -1.41
N CYS A 85 -10.92 5.13 -2.54
CA CYS A 85 -11.03 4.27 -3.72
C CYS A 85 -9.67 3.85 -4.27
N ALA A 86 -8.69 4.76 -4.31
CA ALA A 86 -7.33 4.44 -4.75
C ALA A 86 -6.68 3.38 -3.85
N ARG A 87 -6.87 3.47 -2.53
CA ARG A 87 -6.34 2.49 -1.57
C ARG A 87 -6.93 1.10 -1.75
N LEU A 88 -8.20 1.03 -2.12
CA LEU A 88 -8.94 -0.22 -2.33
C LEU A 88 -8.91 -0.70 -3.78
N GLY A 89 -8.36 0.09 -4.71
CA GLY A 89 -8.38 -0.20 -6.15
C GLY A 89 -9.80 -0.36 -6.69
N MET A 90 -10.68 0.57 -6.34
CA MET A 90 -12.10 0.49 -6.69
C MET A 90 -12.45 1.43 -7.84
N ILE A 91 -12.38 0.90 -9.06
CA ILE A 91 -12.68 1.65 -10.27
C ILE A 91 -14.15 2.04 -10.33
N SER A 92 -15.06 1.08 -10.16
CA SER A 92 -16.49 1.32 -10.39
C SER A 92 -17.07 2.23 -9.31
N LYS A 93 -16.72 2.00 -8.04
CA LYS A 93 -17.11 2.91 -6.96
C LYS A 93 -16.54 4.31 -7.12
N CYS A 94 -15.29 4.45 -7.58
CA CYS A 94 -14.74 5.77 -7.82
C CYS A 94 -15.49 6.51 -8.93
N GLN A 95 -15.90 5.80 -10.00
CA GLN A 95 -16.72 6.41 -11.05
C GLN A 95 -18.05 6.94 -10.49
N LEU A 96 -18.73 6.17 -9.64
CA LEU A 96 -19.95 6.62 -8.96
C LEU A 96 -19.73 7.84 -8.05
N ILE A 97 -18.55 7.94 -7.42
CA ILE A 97 -18.18 9.10 -6.59
C ILE A 97 -17.93 10.30 -7.48
N ILE A 98 -17.22 10.12 -8.60
CA ILE A 98 -16.97 11.17 -9.59
C ILE A 98 -18.31 11.75 -10.07
N ASP A 99 -19.28 10.92 -10.43
CA ASP A 99 -20.61 11.37 -10.88
C ASP A 99 -21.35 12.23 -9.83
N GLN A 100 -20.97 12.16 -8.55
CA GLN A 100 -21.52 12.98 -7.46
C GLN A 100 -20.69 14.24 -7.16
N VAL A 101 -19.46 14.34 -7.68
CA VAL A 101 -18.64 15.55 -7.56
C VAL A 101 -19.31 16.68 -8.37
N PRO A 102 -19.48 17.88 -7.80
CA PRO A 102 -20.00 19.02 -8.55
C PRO A 102 -19.17 19.33 -9.81
N SER A 103 -19.85 19.60 -10.94
CA SER A 103 -19.22 19.82 -12.26
C SER A 103 -18.12 20.89 -12.25
N TYR A 104 -18.30 21.96 -11.46
CA TYR A 104 -17.31 23.04 -11.35
C TYR A 104 -16.00 22.60 -10.66
N LEU A 105 -16.00 21.51 -9.91
CA LEU A 105 -14.81 20.98 -9.25
C LEU A 105 -13.98 20.06 -10.15
N TYR A 106 -14.50 19.57 -11.28
CA TYR A 106 -13.74 18.66 -12.17
C TYR A 106 -12.51 19.30 -12.80
N ASN A 107 -12.52 20.62 -12.95
CA ASN A 107 -11.38 21.39 -13.46
C ASN A 107 -10.40 21.78 -12.35
N ASN A 108 -10.71 21.48 -11.08
CA ASN A 108 -9.77 21.67 -9.98
C ASN A 108 -8.60 20.69 -10.13
N GLN A 109 -7.38 21.25 -10.12
CA GLN A 109 -6.16 20.48 -10.33
C GLN A 109 -5.88 19.45 -9.24
N GLN A 110 -6.23 19.71 -7.98
CA GLN A 110 -6.06 18.74 -6.88
C GLN A 110 -6.98 17.53 -7.04
N ILE A 111 -8.20 17.73 -7.53
CA ILE A 111 -9.10 16.63 -7.88
C ILE A 111 -8.53 15.83 -9.03
N ARG A 112 -8.10 16.49 -10.12
CA ARG A 112 -7.48 15.79 -11.27
C ARG A 112 -6.24 15.01 -10.87
N ASN A 113 -5.37 15.57 -10.01
CA ASN A 113 -4.20 14.88 -9.48
C ASN A 113 -4.58 13.64 -8.65
N SER A 114 -5.62 13.76 -7.82
CA SER A 114 -6.15 12.65 -7.02
C SER A 114 -6.76 11.56 -7.91
N LEU A 115 -7.40 11.93 -9.02
CA LEU A 115 -7.93 11.00 -10.01
C LEU A 115 -6.81 10.28 -10.77
N ILE A 116 -5.78 10.99 -11.24
CA ILE A 116 -4.59 10.37 -11.86
C ILE A 116 -3.99 9.33 -10.92
N HIS A 117 -3.83 9.67 -9.64
CA HIS A 117 -3.33 8.75 -8.62
C HIS A 117 -4.27 7.54 -8.43
N MET A 118 -5.59 7.75 -8.37
CA MET A 118 -6.59 6.68 -8.23
C MET A 118 -6.51 5.69 -9.40
N TRP A 119 -6.64 6.20 -10.63
CA TRP A 119 -6.62 5.40 -11.84
C TRP A 119 -5.29 4.65 -12.01
N GLY A 120 -4.17 5.31 -11.75
CA GLY A 120 -2.85 4.68 -11.77
C GLY A 120 -2.72 3.55 -10.75
N LYS A 121 -3.11 3.78 -9.50
CA LYS A 121 -3.06 2.74 -8.45
C LYS A 121 -4.04 1.60 -8.70
N ALA A 122 -5.13 1.86 -9.40
CA ALA A 122 -6.10 0.87 -9.81
C ALA A 122 -5.72 0.11 -11.11
N GLY A 123 -4.56 0.39 -11.71
CA GLY A 123 -4.11 -0.27 -12.93
C GLY A 123 -4.66 0.28 -14.24
N SER A 124 -5.52 1.31 -14.18
CA SER A 124 -6.07 1.96 -15.37
C SER A 124 -5.21 3.17 -15.79
N VAL A 125 -4.01 2.88 -16.28
CA VAL A 125 -3.05 3.92 -16.71
C VAL A 125 -3.63 4.77 -17.85
N GLU A 126 -4.43 4.18 -18.74
CA GLU A 126 -5.08 4.90 -19.84
C GLU A 126 -5.99 6.03 -19.35
N ASN A 127 -6.80 5.78 -18.32
CA ASN A 127 -7.66 6.83 -17.73
C ASN A 127 -6.82 7.91 -17.04
N ALA A 128 -5.72 7.53 -16.37
CA ALA A 128 -4.80 8.49 -15.79
C ALA A 128 -4.15 9.39 -16.86
N GLN A 129 -3.72 8.81 -17.99
CA GLN A 129 -3.15 9.53 -19.13
C GLN A 129 -4.15 10.51 -19.75
N LYS A 130 -5.40 10.08 -19.98
CA LYS A 130 -6.45 10.94 -20.53
C LYS A 130 -6.65 12.20 -19.68
N ILE A 131 -6.68 12.04 -18.35
CA ILE A 131 -6.82 13.18 -17.43
C ILE A 131 -5.56 14.05 -17.49
N PHE A 132 -4.36 13.46 -17.42
CA PHE A 132 -3.10 14.19 -17.49
C PHE A 132 -2.99 15.05 -18.76
N GLN A 133 -3.34 14.48 -19.92
CA GLN A 133 -3.31 15.18 -21.22
C GLN A 133 -4.36 16.29 -21.33
N SER A 134 -5.41 16.27 -20.52
CA SER A 134 -6.44 17.32 -20.48
C SER A 134 -6.06 18.53 -19.61
N ILE A 135 -4.88 18.53 -18.99
CA ILE A 135 -4.38 19.61 -18.13
C ILE A 135 -3.40 20.46 -18.94
N ASP A 136 -3.78 21.70 -19.22
CA ASP A 136 -2.96 22.62 -20.04
C ASP A 136 -1.64 23.00 -19.37
N ASN A 137 -1.67 23.22 -18.04
CA ASN A 137 -0.53 23.66 -17.25
C ASN A 137 -0.30 22.71 -16.04
N PRO A 138 0.25 21.51 -16.28
CA PRO A 138 0.51 20.55 -15.21
C PRO A 138 1.56 21.09 -14.23
N ASP A 139 1.24 21.07 -12.95
CA ASP A 139 2.17 21.41 -11.87
C ASP A 139 3.04 20.20 -11.49
N VAL A 140 3.97 20.41 -10.55
CA VAL A 140 4.85 19.35 -10.03
C VAL A 140 4.07 18.15 -9.50
N VAL A 141 2.93 18.38 -8.85
CA VAL A 141 2.09 17.32 -8.28
C VAL A 141 1.42 16.51 -9.40
N THR A 142 0.96 17.16 -10.47
CA THR A 142 0.37 16.53 -11.65
C THR A 142 1.38 15.62 -12.36
N TYR A 143 2.60 16.10 -12.60
CA TYR A 143 3.68 15.28 -13.16
C TYR A 143 4.03 14.11 -12.25
N ASN A 144 4.21 14.35 -10.95
CA ASN A 144 4.57 13.31 -9.99
C ASN A 144 3.48 12.22 -9.90
N ALA A 145 2.19 12.60 -9.94
CA ALA A 145 1.09 11.65 -9.96
C ALA A 145 1.15 10.73 -11.19
N MET A 146 1.44 11.27 -12.37
CA MET A 146 1.52 10.49 -13.62
C MET A 146 2.79 9.63 -13.69
N ILE A 147 3.95 10.16 -13.29
CA ILE A 147 5.21 9.39 -13.19
C ILE A 147 5.02 8.21 -12.23
N ASN A 148 4.38 8.44 -11.08
CA ASN A 148 4.07 7.39 -10.12
C ASN A 148 3.06 6.37 -10.68
N ALA A 149 2.05 6.81 -11.43
CA ALA A 149 1.10 5.91 -12.10
C ALA A 149 1.82 4.97 -13.08
N TYR A 150 2.75 5.47 -13.89
CA TYR A 150 3.59 4.62 -14.74
C TYR A 150 4.44 3.65 -13.93
N GLY A 151 5.11 4.14 -12.88
CA GLY A 151 5.98 3.33 -12.04
C GLY A 151 5.27 2.21 -11.27
N LEU A 152 4.02 2.43 -10.85
CA LEU A 152 3.20 1.40 -10.18
C LEU A 152 2.75 0.29 -11.15
N ASN A 153 2.75 0.55 -12.45
CA ASN A 153 2.26 -0.36 -13.49
C ASN A 153 3.39 -0.93 -14.36
N HIS A 154 4.62 -0.94 -13.84
CA HIS A 154 5.81 -1.47 -14.53
C HIS A 154 6.12 -0.79 -15.88
N MET A 155 5.63 0.45 -16.08
CA MET A 155 5.88 1.28 -17.26
C MET A 155 7.05 2.25 -16.98
N GLY A 156 8.19 1.70 -16.58
CA GLY A 156 9.32 2.50 -16.10
C GLY A 156 9.93 3.41 -17.17
N LEU A 157 9.95 2.99 -18.43
CA LEU A 157 10.48 3.80 -19.53
C LEU A 157 9.60 5.03 -19.76
N GLU A 158 8.29 4.89 -19.72
CA GLU A 158 7.33 5.98 -19.83
C GLU A 158 7.44 6.95 -18.64
N ALA A 159 7.71 6.42 -17.44
CA ALA A 159 7.99 7.25 -16.26
C ALA A 159 9.26 8.10 -16.45
N VAL A 160 10.34 7.49 -16.97
CA VAL A 160 11.60 8.17 -17.28
C VAL A 160 11.41 9.20 -18.39
N ASP A 161 10.73 8.85 -19.48
CA ASP A 161 10.45 9.75 -20.59
C ASP A 161 9.65 10.99 -20.15
N LEU A 162 8.63 10.79 -19.32
CA LEU A 162 7.84 11.90 -18.78
C LEU A 162 8.69 12.78 -17.85
N TYR A 163 9.49 12.18 -16.98
CA TYR A 163 10.46 12.90 -16.15
C TYR A 163 11.44 13.74 -16.99
N ARG A 164 11.95 13.18 -18.09
CA ARG A 164 12.88 13.88 -18.99
C ARG A 164 12.20 15.07 -19.69
N LYS A 165 10.92 14.94 -20.05
CA LYS A 165 10.10 16.02 -20.66
C LYS A 165 9.64 17.08 -19.65
N MET A 166 9.59 16.74 -18.36
CA MET A 166 9.18 17.66 -17.31
C MET A 166 10.16 18.85 -17.20
N PRO A 167 9.67 20.11 -17.15
CA PRO A 167 10.52 21.28 -17.02
C PRO A 167 11.44 21.19 -15.80
N HIS A 168 12.74 21.43 -15.99
CA HIS A 168 13.75 21.28 -14.93
C HIS A 168 13.44 22.08 -13.64
N HIS A 169 12.85 23.27 -13.78
CA HIS A 169 12.51 24.14 -12.65
C HIS A 169 11.33 23.65 -11.80
N LEU A 170 10.52 22.71 -12.31
CA LEU A 170 9.40 22.11 -11.56
C LEU A 170 9.83 20.88 -10.75
N ARG A 171 11.00 20.29 -11.04
CA ARG A 171 11.40 19.01 -10.45
C ARG A 171 11.74 19.20 -8.98
N ASP A 172 11.11 18.42 -8.12
CA ASP A 172 11.37 18.41 -6.68
C ASP A 172 11.85 17.03 -6.20
N GLU A 173 12.06 16.92 -4.89
CA GLU A 173 12.49 15.67 -4.25
C GLU A 173 11.50 14.52 -4.49
N VAL A 174 10.20 14.84 -4.56
CA VAL A 174 9.14 13.86 -4.82
C VAL A 174 9.22 13.37 -6.27
N THR A 175 9.54 14.24 -7.23
CA THR A 175 9.78 13.86 -8.62
C THR A 175 10.86 12.79 -8.73
N TYR A 176 12.01 13.00 -8.08
CA TYR A 176 13.10 12.03 -8.12
C TYR A 176 12.73 10.70 -7.48
N VAL A 177 12.01 10.73 -6.35
CA VAL A 177 11.51 9.51 -5.70
C VAL A 177 10.54 8.74 -6.62
N CYS A 178 9.60 9.43 -7.26
CA CYS A 178 8.63 8.81 -8.16
C CYS A 178 9.31 8.12 -9.36
N VAL A 179 10.25 8.79 -10.02
CA VAL A 179 10.93 8.21 -11.20
C VAL A 179 11.89 7.07 -10.81
N LEU A 180 12.59 7.18 -9.68
CA LEU A 180 13.46 6.10 -9.18
C LEU A 180 12.64 4.88 -8.75
N ASN A 181 11.46 5.07 -8.13
CA ASN A 181 10.53 3.98 -7.85
C ASN A 181 10.05 3.31 -9.15
N GLY A 182 9.76 4.08 -10.20
CA GLY A 182 9.41 3.54 -11.52
C GLY A 182 10.53 2.70 -12.13
N CYS A 183 11.78 3.15 -11.99
CA CYS A 183 12.95 2.37 -12.41
C CYS A 183 13.10 1.08 -11.59
N SER A 184 12.96 1.18 -10.26
CA SER A 184 13.00 0.07 -9.31
C SER A 184 11.98 -1.03 -9.63
N HIS A 185 10.73 -0.64 -9.93
CA HIS A 185 9.66 -1.59 -10.26
C HIS A 185 9.79 -2.21 -11.66
N SER A 186 10.56 -1.60 -12.54
CA SER A 186 10.73 -2.05 -13.94
C SER A 186 12.13 -2.63 -14.22
N GLY A 187 12.99 -2.70 -13.20
CA GLY A 187 14.35 -3.23 -13.30
C GLY A 187 15.33 -2.35 -14.11
N LEU A 188 15.05 -1.05 -14.24
CA LEU A 188 15.82 -0.10 -15.04
C LEU A 188 16.99 0.49 -14.24
N LEU A 189 18.00 -0.35 -13.98
CA LEU A 189 19.14 0.01 -13.13
C LEU A 189 19.96 1.18 -13.68
N ASN A 190 20.23 1.17 -14.99
CA ASN A 190 21.09 2.17 -15.63
C ASN A 190 20.43 3.55 -15.58
N GLU A 191 19.13 3.60 -15.84
CA GLU A 191 18.30 4.79 -15.77
C GLU A 191 18.24 5.30 -14.33
N ALA A 192 18.07 4.40 -13.35
CA ALA A 192 18.10 4.76 -11.93
C ALA A 192 19.43 5.41 -11.54
N HIS A 193 20.58 4.84 -11.92
CA HIS A 193 21.89 5.46 -11.67
C HIS A 193 22.04 6.80 -12.37
N SER A 194 21.67 6.90 -13.65
CA SER A 194 21.74 8.15 -14.40
C SER A 194 20.98 9.25 -13.68
N ILE A 195 19.71 8.99 -13.34
CA ILE A 195 18.86 9.97 -12.67
C ILE A 195 19.41 10.29 -11.28
N PHE A 196 19.80 9.28 -10.50
CA PHE A 196 20.35 9.47 -9.16
C PHE A 196 21.60 10.36 -9.16
N ASN A 197 22.47 10.20 -10.15
CA ASN A 197 23.68 11.01 -10.31
C ASN A 197 23.36 12.47 -10.65
N GLU A 198 22.27 12.75 -11.36
CA GLU A 198 21.82 14.11 -11.68
C GLU A 198 21.25 14.87 -10.48
N ILE A 199 20.85 14.18 -9.40
CA ILE A 199 20.24 14.80 -8.23
C ILE A 199 21.27 15.66 -7.47
N PRO A 200 21.06 16.99 -7.38
CA PRO A 200 22.04 17.89 -6.76
C PRO A 200 22.24 17.63 -5.26
N GLN A 201 21.14 17.43 -4.54
CA GLN A 201 21.14 17.11 -3.11
C GLN A 201 20.32 15.86 -2.86
N LYS A 202 20.98 14.80 -2.41
CA LYS A 202 20.37 13.50 -2.14
C LYS A 202 19.94 13.46 -0.68
N ASN A 203 18.69 13.83 -0.44
CA ASN A 203 18.12 13.78 0.89
C ASN A 203 17.89 12.32 1.36
N LYS A 204 17.47 12.17 2.63
CA LYS A 204 17.16 10.87 3.24
C LYS A 204 16.22 10.00 2.41
N GLN A 205 15.20 10.59 1.78
CA GLN A 205 14.18 9.86 1.05
C GLN A 205 14.69 9.35 -0.30
N VAL A 206 15.44 10.18 -1.03
CA VAL A 206 16.09 9.81 -2.30
C VAL A 206 17.09 8.68 -2.08
N ILE A 207 17.90 8.74 -1.01
CA ILE A 207 18.82 7.65 -0.65
C ILE A 207 18.04 6.37 -0.34
N ALA A 208 16.97 6.45 0.47
CA ALA A 208 16.16 5.29 0.80
C ALA A 208 15.52 4.63 -0.44
N THR A 209 15.07 5.43 -1.41
CA THR A 209 14.52 4.94 -2.67
C THR A 209 15.58 4.26 -3.54
N MET A 210 16.79 4.82 -3.63
CA MET A 210 17.89 4.17 -4.36
C MET A 210 18.32 2.86 -3.70
N VAL A 211 18.37 2.82 -2.36
CA VAL A 211 18.61 1.59 -1.60
C VAL A 211 17.53 0.55 -1.88
N ASP A 212 16.25 0.93 -1.95
CA ASP A 212 15.16 0.03 -2.34
C ASP A 212 15.34 -0.52 -3.76
N CYS A 213 15.71 0.34 -4.72
CA CYS A 213 16.02 -0.07 -6.09
C CYS A 213 17.14 -1.13 -6.13
N LEU A 214 18.28 -0.82 -5.53
CA LEU A 214 19.43 -1.74 -5.47
C LEU A 214 19.09 -3.04 -4.74
N SER A 215 18.33 -2.97 -3.64
CA SER A 215 17.92 -4.13 -2.84
C SER A 215 16.99 -5.07 -3.61
N ARG A 216 16.06 -4.53 -4.40
CA ARG A 216 15.16 -5.34 -5.26
C ARG A 216 15.89 -5.99 -6.43
N LEU A 217 16.97 -5.37 -6.88
CA LEU A 217 17.87 -5.89 -7.90
C LEU A 217 18.99 -6.75 -7.33
N TYR A 218 18.97 -7.01 -6.02
CA TYR A 218 19.93 -7.85 -5.29
C TYR A 218 21.39 -7.33 -5.32
N ILE A 219 21.57 -6.03 -5.54
CA ILE A 219 22.86 -5.33 -5.55
C ILE A 219 23.15 -4.82 -4.13
N PHE A 220 23.29 -5.76 -3.20
CA PHE A 220 23.37 -5.44 -1.77
C PHE A 220 24.63 -4.71 -1.34
N ASP A 221 25.76 -4.96 -2.02
CA ASP A 221 27.04 -4.33 -1.68
C ASP A 221 26.98 -2.82 -1.95
N GLU A 222 26.40 -2.41 -3.08
CA GLU A 222 26.20 -1.00 -3.39
C GLU A 222 25.16 -0.37 -2.47
N ALA A 223 24.06 -1.07 -2.18
CA ALA A 223 23.04 -0.59 -1.24
C ALA A 223 23.63 -0.32 0.15
N GLN A 224 24.46 -1.24 0.67
CA GLN A 224 25.14 -1.10 1.95
C GLN A 224 26.16 0.03 1.92
N LYS A 225 26.97 0.13 0.86
CA LYS A 225 27.93 1.22 0.69
C LYS A 225 27.22 2.58 0.68
N LEU A 226 26.09 2.69 -0.01
CA LEU A 226 25.31 3.93 -0.08
C LEU A 226 24.78 4.35 1.30
N ILE A 227 24.32 3.40 2.11
CA ILE A 227 23.93 3.65 3.50
C ILE A 227 25.14 4.10 4.31
N ASP A 228 26.25 3.35 4.27
CA ASP A 228 27.47 3.66 5.03
C ASP A 228 28.03 5.04 4.66
N ASP A 229 28.00 5.43 3.39
CA ASP A 229 28.43 6.76 2.93
C ASP A 229 27.48 7.87 3.41
N TYR A 230 26.17 7.65 3.39
CA TYR A 230 25.19 8.60 3.91
C TYR A 230 25.31 8.80 5.43
N GLU A 231 25.56 7.71 6.16
CA GLU A 231 25.69 7.69 7.63
C GLU A 231 26.88 8.50 8.16
N LYS A 232 27.92 8.72 7.34
CA LYS A 232 29.08 9.55 7.72
C LYS A 232 28.70 10.99 8.05
N SER A 233 27.60 11.49 7.51
CA SER A 233 27.20 12.90 7.66
C SER A 233 25.74 13.09 8.04
N ASN A 234 24.90 12.05 7.99
CA ASN A 234 23.47 12.15 8.23
C ASN A 234 22.94 10.93 9.00
N PRO A 235 21.90 11.08 9.84
CA PRO A 235 21.23 9.95 10.46
C PRO A 235 20.48 9.12 9.40
N PRO A 236 20.69 7.79 9.34
CA PRO A 236 20.03 6.92 8.38
C PRO A 236 18.54 6.76 8.68
N SER A 237 17.77 6.38 7.67
CA SER A 237 16.35 6.03 7.85
C SER A 237 16.20 4.53 8.11
N PRO A 238 15.33 4.10 9.04
CA PRO A 238 14.99 2.69 9.21
C PRO A 238 14.47 2.04 7.91
N VAL A 239 13.86 2.84 7.02
CA VAL A 239 13.36 2.40 5.72
C VAL A 239 14.46 1.78 4.84
N MET A 240 15.68 2.34 4.88
CA MET A 240 16.84 1.83 4.12
C MET A 240 17.18 0.38 4.52
N TYR A 241 17.10 0.08 5.82
CA TYR A 241 17.35 -1.24 6.36
C TYR A 241 16.23 -2.23 6.02
N THR A 242 14.97 -1.78 6.12
CA THR A 242 13.83 -2.63 5.73
C THR A 242 13.83 -2.96 4.23
N ALA A 243 14.32 -2.06 3.38
CA ALA A 243 14.50 -2.31 1.95
C ALA A 243 15.49 -3.44 1.69
N ILE A 244 16.68 -3.40 2.31
CA ILE A 244 17.67 -4.50 2.19
C ILE A 244 17.10 -5.80 2.75
N LEU A 245 16.41 -5.78 3.90
CA LEU A 245 15.77 -6.97 4.47
C LEU A 245 14.73 -7.56 3.51
N SER A 246 13.95 -6.73 2.84
CA SER A 246 12.97 -7.17 1.85
C SER A 246 13.64 -7.80 0.62
N GLY A 247 14.73 -7.21 0.12
CA GLY A 247 15.52 -7.79 -0.97
C GLY A 247 16.13 -9.13 -0.56
N ALA A 248 16.79 -9.16 0.60
CA ALA A 248 17.42 -10.36 1.15
C ALA A 248 16.42 -11.51 1.38
N ARG A 249 15.18 -11.19 1.76
CA ARG A 249 14.09 -12.18 1.86
C ARG A 249 13.78 -12.83 0.51
N ASN A 250 13.75 -12.04 -0.56
CA ASN A 250 13.41 -12.53 -1.90
C ASN A 250 14.57 -13.28 -2.58
N SER A 251 15.82 -13.01 -2.17
CA SER A 251 17.01 -13.72 -2.64
C SER A 251 17.54 -14.75 -1.64
N HIS A 252 16.79 -15.08 -0.58
CA HIS A 252 17.12 -16.09 0.43
C HIS A 252 18.43 -15.85 1.23
N GLN A 253 18.86 -14.59 1.37
CA GLN A 253 20.12 -14.19 1.99
C GLN A 253 19.97 -14.01 3.52
N HIS A 254 19.77 -15.11 4.25
CA HIS A 254 19.53 -15.09 5.70
C HIS A 254 20.72 -14.53 6.52
N ILE A 255 21.96 -14.76 6.10
CA ILE A 255 23.16 -14.21 6.77
C ILE A 255 23.19 -12.68 6.69
N LEU A 256 22.99 -12.14 5.48
CA LEU A 256 22.88 -10.69 5.27
C LEU A 256 21.69 -10.13 6.06
N SER A 257 20.54 -10.80 5.99
CA SER A 257 19.33 -10.37 6.69
C SER A 257 19.57 -10.25 8.20
N LYS A 258 20.30 -11.19 8.81
CA LYS A 258 20.67 -11.12 10.23
C LYS A 258 21.59 -9.92 10.52
N LYS A 259 22.66 -9.75 9.74
CA LYS A 259 23.61 -8.63 9.87
C LYS A 259 22.89 -7.27 9.83
N ILE A 260 22.01 -7.09 8.85
CA ILE A 260 21.26 -5.84 8.65
C ILE A 260 20.27 -5.60 9.80
N TYR A 261 19.56 -6.64 10.24
CA TYR A 261 18.64 -6.54 11.37
C TYR A 261 19.36 -6.24 12.70
N ASP A 262 20.54 -6.83 12.93
CA ASP A 262 21.34 -6.55 14.11
C ASP A 262 21.81 -5.09 14.14
N ARG A 263 22.26 -4.54 13.02
CA ARG A 263 22.58 -3.10 12.90
C ARG A 263 21.35 -2.22 13.10
N MET A 264 20.22 -2.59 12.53
CA MET A 264 18.95 -1.87 12.69
C MET A 264 18.51 -1.78 14.16
N LYS A 265 18.69 -2.85 14.96
CA LYS A 265 18.41 -2.82 16.41
C LYS A 265 19.27 -1.81 17.17
N ILE A 266 20.55 -1.69 16.79
CA ILE A 266 21.49 -0.80 17.45
C ILE A 266 21.16 0.66 17.14
N LEU A 267 20.84 0.95 15.87
CA LEU A 267 20.57 2.32 15.41
C LEU A 267 19.19 2.84 15.78
N PHE A 268 18.19 1.96 15.89
CA PHE A 268 16.80 2.35 16.08
C PHE A 268 16.12 1.61 17.25
N PRO A 269 16.68 1.66 18.47
CA PRO A 269 16.16 0.89 19.61
C PRO A 269 14.73 1.26 20.02
N ASP A 270 14.32 2.51 19.79
CA ASP A 270 13.01 3.05 20.18
C ASP A 270 11.93 2.87 19.09
N GLU A 271 12.31 2.54 17.86
CA GLU A 271 11.43 2.39 16.69
C GLU A 271 10.75 1.01 16.66
N LYS A 272 9.93 0.72 17.68
CA LYS A 272 9.36 -0.63 17.90
C LYS A 272 8.57 -1.17 16.71
N GLU A 273 7.82 -0.33 16.00
CA GLU A 273 7.05 -0.75 14.81
C GLU A 273 7.96 -1.17 13.66
N THR A 274 9.01 -0.38 13.42
CA THR A 274 9.96 -0.67 12.35
C THR A 274 10.80 -1.91 12.69
N LEU A 275 11.27 -2.04 13.94
CA LEU A 275 11.97 -3.24 14.42
C LEU A 275 11.11 -4.50 14.31
N LYS A 276 9.80 -4.38 14.55
CA LYS A 276 8.87 -5.49 14.37
C LYS A 276 8.74 -5.88 12.90
N SER A 277 8.61 -4.91 12.01
CA SER A 277 8.59 -5.15 10.56
C SER A 277 9.88 -5.83 10.09
N GLY A 278 11.04 -5.38 10.57
CA GLY A 278 12.33 -6.02 10.33
C GLY A 278 12.41 -7.46 10.89
N SER A 279 11.84 -7.71 12.08
CA SER A 279 11.78 -9.06 12.68
C SER A 279 10.95 -10.03 11.82
N ILE A 280 9.84 -9.55 11.26
CA ILE A 280 8.98 -10.34 10.37
C ILE A 280 9.74 -10.68 9.09
N LEU A 281 10.44 -9.71 8.48
CA LEU A 281 11.25 -9.95 7.29
C LEU A 281 12.36 -10.97 7.58
N LEU A 282 13.11 -10.80 8.68
CA LEU A 282 14.15 -11.75 9.09
C LEU A 282 13.59 -13.17 9.29
N CYS A 283 12.48 -13.29 10.03
CA CYS A 283 11.79 -14.55 10.25
C CYS A 283 11.35 -15.21 8.92
N ASN A 284 10.84 -14.42 7.98
CA ASN A 284 10.44 -14.90 6.66
C ASN A 284 11.66 -15.30 5.80
N THR A 285 12.80 -14.61 5.92
CA THR A 285 14.04 -15.01 5.24
C THR A 285 14.56 -16.35 5.74
N TYR A 286 14.58 -16.59 7.05
CA TYR A 286 14.93 -17.89 7.63
C TYR A 286 13.97 -19.00 7.20
N SER A 287 12.66 -18.70 7.20
CA SER A 287 11.65 -19.65 6.70
C SER A 287 11.89 -20.01 5.23
N SER A 288 12.30 -19.04 4.41
CA SER A 288 12.54 -19.24 2.98
C SER A 288 13.70 -20.20 2.66
N VAL A 289 14.63 -20.38 3.59
CA VAL A 289 15.75 -21.35 3.48
C VAL A 289 15.48 -22.65 4.27
N GLY A 290 14.26 -22.82 4.81
CA GLY A 290 13.87 -24.01 5.57
C GLY A 290 14.32 -24.03 7.04
N ASP A 291 14.97 -22.97 7.54
CA ASP A 291 15.36 -22.86 8.96
C ASP A 291 14.18 -22.35 9.80
N TYR A 292 13.21 -23.23 9.98
CA TYR A 292 12.00 -22.93 10.74
C TYR A 292 12.27 -22.78 12.24
N GLN A 293 13.35 -23.37 12.75
CA GLN A 293 13.71 -23.28 14.16
C GLN A 293 14.09 -21.84 14.52
N GLU A 294 14.98 -21.22 13.74
CA GLU A 294 15.34 -19.81 13.95
C GLU A 294 14.17 -18.88 13.67
N ALA A 295 13.36 -19.17 12.63
CA ALA A 295 12.14 -18.41 12.36
C ALA A 295 11.17 -18.39 13.56
N VAL A 296 10.95 -19.56 14.19
CA VAL A 296 10.10 -19.68 15.40
C VAL A 296 10.74 -18.97 16.59
N ASN A 297 12.06 -19.05 16.77
CA ASN A 297 12.78 -18.35 17.83
C ASN A 297 12.57 -16.83 17.75
N ILE A 298 12.72 -16.25 16.54
CA ILE A 298 12.48 -14.81 16.31
C ILE A 298 11.01 -14.45 16.58
N ARG A 299 10.07 -15.27 16.09
CA ARG A 299 8.64 -15.01 16.25
C ARG A 299 8.16 -15.12 17.70
N SER A 300 8.69 -16.06 18.46
CA SER A 300 8.29 -16.32 19.85
C SER A 300 8.94 -15.37 20.86
N LYS A 301 10.22 -15.02 20.69
CA LYS A 301 10.94 -14.13 21.60
C LYS A 301 10.74 -12.67 21.17
N ARG A 302 11.20 -12.32 19.97
CA ARG A 302 11.34 -10.92 19.57
C ARG A 302 10.02 -10.23 19.24
N ILE A 303 9.15 -10.88 18.46
CA ILE A 303 7.88 -10.25 18.05
C ILE A 303 6.95 -10.09 19.27
N ARG A 304 6.99 -11.02 20.23
CA ARG A 304 6.21 -10.93 21.47
C ARG A 304 6.74 -9.85 22.41
N GLU A 305 8.06 -9.74 22.58
CA GLU A 305 8.71 -8.68 23.38
C GLU A 305 8.31 -7.27 22.93
N LEU A 306 8.13 -7.07 21.62
CA LEU A 306 7.76 -5.75 21.09
C LEU A 306 6.29 -5.37 21.37
N GLY A 307 5.43 -6.31 21.76
CA GLY A 307 4.07 -6.05 22.25
C GLY A 307 3.08 -5.43 21.25
N ILE A 308 3.47 -5.18 20.00
CA ILE A 308 2.63 -4.51 18.99
C ILE A 308 1.76 -5.55 18.28
N LYS A 309 0.47 -5.26 18.05
CA LYS A 309 -0.42 -6.11 17.24
C LYS A 309 -0.05 -6.04 15.76
N VAL A 310 0.04 -7.19 15.07
CA VAL A 310 0.28 -7.22 13.61
C VAL A 310 -1.06 -6.95 12.94
N LYS A 311 -1.18 -5.89 12.12
CA LYS A 311 -2.33 -5.74 11.24
C LYS A 311 -2.30 -6.90 10.23
N PRO A 312 -3.36 -7.72 10.12
CA PRO A 312 -3.34 -8.88 9.22
C PRO A 312 -3.23 -8.45 7.76
N GLY A 313 -2.69 -9.34 6.94
CA GLY A 313 -2.78 -9.19 5.48
C GLY A 313 -4.22 -9.36 5.03
N VAL A 314 -4.70 -8.40 4.27
CA VAL A 314 -6.07 -8.33 3.77
C VAL A 314 -6.03 -7.99 2.30
N SER A 315 -6.79 -8.75 1.51
CA SER A 315 -7.05 -8.46 0.11
C SER A 315 -8.48 -7.96 -0.07
N TRP A 316 -8.65 -6.95 -0.91
CA TRP A 316 -9.97 -6.44 -1.30
C TRP A 316 -10.21 -6.66 -2.78
N THR A 317 -11.46 -6.90 -3.11
CA THR A 317 -11.95 -6.93 -4.49
C THR A 317 -13.34 -6.31 -4.57
N GLU A 318 -13.68 -5.76 -5.74
CA GLU A 318 -15.00 -5.26 -6.05
C GLU A 318 -15.74 -6.24 -6.98
N PHE A 319 -17.00 -6.54 -6.69
CA PHE A 319 -17.89 -7.29 -7.58
C PHE A 319 -19.30 -6.71 -7.51
N ASN A 320 -19.88 -6.35 -8.67
CA ASN A 320 -21.20 -5.71 -8.77
C ASN A 320 -21.40 -4.48 -7.85
N GLY A 321 -20.35 -3.70 -7.60
CA GLY A 321 -20.38 -2.51 -6.74
C GLY A 321 -20.27 -2.80 -5.23
N GLU A 322 -20.18 -4.06 -4.83
CA GLU A 322 -19.92 -4.47 -3.46
C GLU A 322 -18.43 -4.72 -3.23
N ILE A 323 -17.96 -4.39 -2.02
CA ILE A 323 -16.58 -4.59 -1.60
C ILE A 323 -16.48 -5.84 -0.76
N LEU A 324 -15.59 -6.73 -1.17
CA LEU A 324 -15.34 -7.98 -0.47
C LEU A 324 -13.94 -7.93 0.14
N GLU A 325 -13.87 -8.39 1.38
CA GLU A 325 -12.64 -8.50 2.16
C GLU A 325 -12.28 -9.97 2.32
N PHE A 326 -11.03 -10.33 2.04
CA PHE A 326 -10.49 -11.67 2.26
C PHE A 326 -9.24 -11.63 3.13
N LYS A 327 -9.17 -12.54 4.10
CA LYS A 327 -7.97 -12.85 4.89
C LYS A 327 -7.39 -14.20 4.49
N VAL A 328 -6.17 -14.50 4.94
CA VAL A 328 -5.59 -15.85 4.74
C VAL A 328 -6.49 -16.89 5.42
N ASN A 329 -6.87 -17.92 4.66
CA ASN A 329 -7.79 -18.98 5.07
C ASN A 329 -9.13 -18.45 5.63
N ASP A 330 -9.64 -17.36 5.05
CA ASP A 330 -10.92 -16.77 5.45
C ASP A 330 -12.08 -17.74 5.21
N ARG A 331 -12.97 -17.84 6.21
CA ARG A 331 -14.19 -18.65 6.17
C ARG A 331 -15.44 -17.87 6.59
N SER A 332 -15.31 -16.55 6.73
CA SER A 332 -16.40 -15.66 7.14
C SER A 332 -17.46 -15.48 6.05
N HIS A 333 -17.07 -15.63 4.77
CA HIS A 333 -17.99 -15.47 3.65
C HIS A 333 -19.02 -16.62 3.59
N PRO A 334 -20.32 -16.34 3.29
CA PRO A 334 -21.36 -17.37 3.18
C PRO A 334 -21.02 -18.50 2.20
N GLN A 335 -20.43 -18.15 1.05
CA GLN A 335 -19.98 -19.10 0.02
C GLN A 335 -18.56 -19.65 0.26
N SER A 336 -18.01 -19.56 1.47
CA SER A 336 -16.61 -19.94 1.74
C SER A 336 -16.25 -21.36 1.26
N LYS A 337 -17.16 -22.34 1.41
CA LYS A 337 -16.92 -23.71 0.91
C LYS A 337 -16.70 -23.77 -0.59
N GLU A 338 -17.52 -23.04 -1.36
CA GLU A 338 -17.44 -22.97 -2.82
C GLU A 338 -16.16 -22.25 -3.27
N ILE A 339 -15.83 -21.14 -2.61
CA ILE A 339 -14.62 -20.35 -2.89
C ILE A 339 -13.37 -21.20 -2.66
N HIS A 340 -13.28 -21.91 -1.52
CA HIS A 340 -12.15 -22.80 -1.23
C HIS A 340 -12.07 -23.97 -2.20
N ALA A 341 -13.20 -24.57 -2.58
CA ALA A 341 -13.22 -25.63 -3.59
C ALA A 341 -12.74 -25.12 -4.95
N LYS A 342 -13.16 -23.91 -5.34
CA LYS A 342 -12.73 -23.27 -6.58
C LYS A 342 -11.24 -22.90 -6.56
N ALA A 343 -10.72 -22.38 -5.45
CA ALA A 343 -9.29 -22.08 -5.29
C ALA A 343 -8.43 -23.35 -5.44
N LYS A 344 -8.85 -24.47 -4.84
CA LYS A 344 -8.19 -25.77 -5.01
C LYS A 344 -8.27 -26.29 -6.44
N TYR A 345 -9.42 -26.11 -7.09
CA TYR A 345 -9.59 -26.49 -8.50
C TYR A 345 -8.64 -25.69 -9.41
N ILE A 346 -8.60 -24.36 -9.26
CA ILE A 346 -7.69 -23.48 -10.02
C ILE A 346 -6.24 -23.91 -9.79
N SER A 347 -5.85 -24.14 -8.53
CA SER A 347 -4.51 -24.62 -8.19
C SER A 347 -4.17 -25.95 -8.87
N GLY A 348 -5.09 -26.94 -8.84
CA GLY A 348 -4.91 -28.22 -9.51
C GLY A 348 -4.77 -28.09 -11.04
N VAL A 349 -5.52 -27.17 -11.66
CA VAL A 349 -5.38 -26.85 -13.09
C VAL A 349 -4.01 -26.25 -13.38
N LEU A 350 -3.56 -25.27 -12.60
CA LEU A 350 -2.24 -24.64 -12.78
C LEU A 350 -1.11 -25.68 -12.72
N ILE A 351 -1.12 -26.58 -11.72
CA ILE A 351 -0.14 -27.67 -11.59
C ILE A 351 -0.16 -28.58 -12.82
N LYS A 352 -1.36 -28.94 -13.32
CA LYS A 352 -1.51 -29.75 -14.53
C LYS A 352 -0.88 -29.09 -15.77
N TYR A 353 -0.88 -27.75 -15.83
CA TYR A 353 -0.22 -26.97 -16.89
C TYR A 353 1.26 -26.65 -16.58
N GLY A 354 1.84 -27.24 -15.53
CA GLY A 354 3.26 -27.14 -15.21
C GLY A 354 3.65 -25.99 -14.29
N TYR A 355 2.69 -25.30 -13.68
CA TYR A 355 3.00 -24.31 -12.65
C TYR A 355 3.57 -24.99 -11.40
N ASN A 356 4.75 -24.54 -10.96
CA ASN A 356 5.40 -25.03 -9.75
C ASN A 356 5.35 -23.96 -8.67
N TYR A 357 4.73 -24.29 -7.53
CA TYR A 357 4.62 -23.36 -6.42
C TYR A 357 5.97 -23.17 -5.72
N ASP A 358 6.36 -21.91 -5.54
CA ASP A 358 7.55 -21.57 -4.78
C ASP A 358 7.28 -21.72 -3.27
N SER A 359 7.81 -22.78 -2.67
CA SER A 359 7.68 -23.08 -1.25
C SER A 359 8.34 -22.05 -0.33
N SER A 360 9.22 -21.20 -0.86
CA SER A 360 9.90 -20.15 -0.08
C SER A 360 8.93 -19.12 0.54
N TRP A 361 7.70 -19.06 0.04
CA TRP A 361 6.62 -18.22 0.55
C TRP A 361 5.87 -18.82 1.73
N ILE A 362 6.20 -20.05 2.12
CA ILE A 362 5.65 -20.67 3.33
C ILE A 362 6.47 -20.22 4.54
N THR A 363 5.80 -19.64 5.52
CA THR A 363 6.44 -18.99 6.68
C THR A 363 6.46 -19.85 7.95
N ARG A 364 6.13 -21.14 7.80
CA ARG A 364 6.07 -22.15 8.87
C ARG A 364 6.28 -23.57 8.29
N PRO A 365 6.63 -24.55 9.12
CA PRO A 365 6.58 -25.95 8.72
C PRO A 365 5.18 -26.35 8.25
N LEU A 366 5.12 -27.18 7.22
CA LEU A 366 3.90 -27.87 6.80
C LEU A 366 3.51 -28.93 7.85
N ARG A 367 2.20 -29.10 8.03
CA ARG A 367 1.67 -30.24 8.79
C ARG A 367 1.66 -31.49 7.90
N GLU A 368 1.53 -32.65 8.52
CA GLU A 368 1.50 -33.95 7.82
C GLU A 368 0.38 -34.04 6.77
N ASP A 369 -0.72 -33.33 6.98
CA ASP A 369 -1.90 -33.29 6.09
C ASP A 369 -1.86 -32.15 5.05
N GLU A 370 -0.82 -31.31 5.06
CA GLU A 370 -0.72 -30.12 4.22
C GLU A 370 0.29 -30.31 3.08
N THR A 371 -0.12 -29.91 1.88
CA THR A 371 0.78 -29.70 0.74
C THR A 371 1.08 -28.21 0.56
N ILE A 372 2.15 -27.88 -0.18
CA ILE A 372 2.53 -26.51 -0.52
C ILE A 372 1.34 -25.74 -1.12
N GLU A 373 0.67 -26.37 -2.08
CA GLU A 373 -0.41 -25.78 -2.85
C GLU A 373 -1.67 -25.62 -2.00
N SER A 374 -1.94 -26.59 -1.11
CA SER A 374 -3.05 -26.52 -0.16
C SER A 374 -2.98 -25.33 0.79
N VAL A 375 -1.76 -24.86 1.12
CA VAL A 375 -1.54 -23.68 1.94
C VAL A 375 -1.59 -22.41 1.10
N LEU A 376 -0.86 -22.38 -0.02
CA LEU A 376 -0.74 -21.18 -0.85
C LEU A 376 -2.04 -20.80 -1.57
N CYS A 377 -2.90 -21.77 -1.92
CA CYS A 377 -4.22 -21.49 -2.50
C CYS A 377 -5.21 -20.88 -1.48
N THR A 378 -4.85 -20.78 -0.20
CA THR A 378 -5.66 -20.13 0.84
C THR A 378 -5.22 -18.70 1.16
N HIS A 379 -4.26 -18.16 0.40
CA HIS A 379 -3.91 -16.75 0.48
C HIS A 379 -5.12 -15.86 0.14
N SER A 380 -5.19 -14.68 0.76
CA SER A 380 -6.33 -13.77 0.60
C SER A 380 -6.57 -13.36 -0.85
N GLU A 381 -5.50 -13.19 -1.63
CA GLU A 381 -5.56 -12.94 -3.08
C GLU A 381 -6.21 -14.10 -3.82
N GLN A 382 -5.76 -15.33 -3.57
CA GLN A 382 -6.27 -16.53 -4.24
C GLN A 382 -7.75 -16.78 -3.92
N LEU A 383 -8.17 -16.51 -2.67
CA LEU A 383 -9.58 -16.57 -2.30
C LEU A 383 -10.41 -15.50 -3.02
N ALA A 384 -9.88 -14.28 -3.17
CA ALA A 384 -10.53 -13.23 -3.94
C ALA A 384 -10.65 -13.59 -5.44
N ILE A 385 -9.60 -14.16 -6.06
CA ILE A 385 -9.65 -14.67 -7.44
C ILE A 385 -10.71 -15.77 -7.56
N ALA A 386 -10.67 -16.75 -6.66
CA ALA A 386 -11.59 -17.88 -6.68
C ALA A 386 -13.05 -17.44 -6.51
N TYR A 387 -13.31 -16.40 -5.72
CA TYR A 387 -14.65 -15.82 -5.61
C TYR A 387 -15.19 -15.36 -6.98
N HIS A 388 -14.39 -14.65 -7.79
CA HIS A 388 -14.83 -14.23 -9.13
C HIS A 388 -15.18 -15.40 -10.03
N PHE A 389 -14.39 -16.48 -9.99
CA PHE A 389 -14.66 -17.72 -10.73
C PHE A 389 -15.82 -18.56 -10.16
N VAL A 390 -16.31 -18.25 -8.97
CA VAL A 390 -17.57 -18.78 -8.43
C VAL A 390 -18.75 -17.97 -8.98
N GLN A 391 -18.62 -16.64 -9.06
CA GLN A 391 -19.70 -15.77 -9.53
C GLN A 391 -19.87 -15.78 -11.06
N GLN A 392 -18.77 -15.95 -11.80
CA GLN A 392 -18.75 -15.88 -13.26
C GLN A 392 -17.85 -16.98 -13.82
N GLU A 393 -18.30 -17.63 -14.90
CA GLU A 393 -17.53 -18.72 -15.51
C GLU A 393 -16.22 -18.22 -16.15
N ASN A 394 -16.26 -17.06 -16.81
CA ASN A 394 -15.14 -16.46 -17.52
C ASN A 394 -15.03 -14.96 -17.22
N PRO A 395 -14.54 -14.57 -16.03
CA PRO A 395 -14.32 -13.17 -15.70
C PRO A 395 -13.25 -12.57 -16.62
N LYS A 396 -13.59 -11.47 -17.32
CA LYS A 396 -12.66 -10.82 -18.26
C LYS A 396 -11.53 -10.05 -17.57
N PHE A 397 -11.83 -9.48 -16.41
CA PHE A 397 -10.92 -8.66 -15.63
C PHE A 397 -11.23 -8.84 -14.15
N ILE A 398 -10.20 -9.11 -13.35
CA ILE A 398 -10.29 -9.25 -11.90
C ILE A 398 -9.29 -8.25 -11.30
N GLN A 399 -9.79 -7.37 -10.43
CA GLN A 399 -8.96 -6.43 -9.71
C GLN A 399 -8.89 -6.80 -8.24
N ILE A 400 -7.66 -6.97 -7.75
CA ILE A 400 -7.40 -7.28 -6.34
C ILE A 400 -6.37 -6.28 -5.83
N THR A 401 -6.66 -5.67 -4.69
CA THR A 401 -5.70 -4.87 -3.94
C THR A 401 -5.36 -5.53 -2.62
N LYS A 402 -4.16 -5.28 -2.12
CA LYS A 402 -3.68 -5.81 -0.84
C LYS A 402 -2.98 -4.72 -0.04
N ASN A 403 -3.14 -4.75 1.28
CA ASN A 403 -2.44 -3.83 2.19
C ASN A 403 -0.96 -4.20 2.43
N LEU A 404 -0.53 -5.36 1.96
CA LEU A 404 0.82 -5.90 2.05
C LEU A 404 1.30 -6.28 0.65
N ARG A 405 2.61 -6.51 0.51
CA ARG A 405 3.18 -7.04 -0.72
C ARG A 405 2.55 -8.41 -1.05
N VAL A 406 2.12 -8.56 -2.30
CA VAL A 406 1.61 -9.83 -2.84
C VAL A 406 2.77 -10.84 -2.89
N CYS A 407 2.51 -12.10 -2.51
CA CYS A 407 3.55 -13.12 -2.57
C CYS A 407 3.81 -13.52 -4.03
N GLY A 408 5.01 -14.03 -4.34
CA GLY A 408 5.36 -14.38 -5.73
C GLY A 408 4.51 -15.48 -6.37
N ASN A 409 3.72 -16.22 -5.58
CA ASN A 409 2.79 -17.23 -6.09
C ASN A 409 1.37 -16.68 -6.37
N CYS A 410 1.03 -15.52 -5.83
CA CYS A 410 -0.30 -14.91 -5.99
C CYS A 410 -0.25 -13.85 -7.09
#